data_AF-A0A392MWN9-F1
#
_entry.id   AF-A0A392MWN9-F1
#
_cell.length_a   1.000
_cell.length_b   1.000
_cell.length_c   1.000
_cell.angle_alpha   90.00
_cell.angle_beta   90.00
_cell.angle_gamma   90.00
#
_symmetry.space_group_name_H-M   'P 1'
#
loop_
_entity.id
_entity.type
_entity.pdbx_description
1 polymer ?
#
loop_
_entity_poly.entity_id
_entity_poly.type
_entity_poly.pdbx_seq_one_letter_code
_entity_poly.pdbx_strand_id
1 'polypeptide(L)' 'MSVSVSVLHRFRICKEKLKQPQVWEDVSHVEGGIIVNIGDMMERWTNCVYQSTLHRVVPTGKERYS' A
#
# COMPACT_ATOMS: atom_id res chain seq x y z
N MET A 1 5.91 -1.69 14.28
CA MET A 1 5.54 -0.63 13.31
C MET A 1 6.25 -0.95 12.01
N SER A 2 5.56 -1.48 11.00
CA SER A 2 6.19 -1.72 9.68
C SER A 2 5.81 -0.56 8.77
N VAL A 3 6.80 0.23 8.38
CA VAL A 3 6.66 1.25 7.33
C VAL A 3 7.32 0.66 6.10
N SER A 4 6.51 0.22 5.14
CA SER A 4 7.02 -0.31 3.88
C SER A 4 7.12 0.83 2.88
N VAL A 5 8.35 1.17 2.47
CA VAL A 5 8.60 2.11 1.36
C VAL A 5 8.70 1.28 0.09
N SER A 6 7.79 1.47 -0.86
CA SER A 6 7.75 0.71 -2.12
C SER A 6 8.01 1.64 -3.31
N VAL A 7 9.12 1.43 -4.02
CA VAL A 7 9.48 2.13 -5.28
C VAL A 7 9.16 1.23 -6.48
N LEU A 8 7.91 0.78 -6.57
CA LEU A 8 7.54 -0.37 -7.40
C LEU A 8 6.54 0.00 -8.47
N HIS A 9 7.00 0.07 -9.73
CA HIS A 9 6.26 0.49 -10.94
C HIS A 9 4.82 -0.04 -11.13
N ARG A 10 4.36 -1.05 -10.36
CA ARG A 10 2.95 -1.51 -10.32
C ARG A 10 2.51 -1.82 -8.88
N PHE A 11 2.20 -0.76 -8.14
CA PHE A 11 1.68 -0.82 -6.78
C PHE A 11 0.16 -0.64 -6.80
N ARG A 12 -0.57 -1.57 -6.16
CA ARG A 12 -2.03 -1.51 -6.02
C ARG A 12 -2.41 -1.34 -4.56
N ILE A 13 -3.38 -0.46 -4.31
CA ILE A 13 -3.97 -0.27 -2.98
C ILE A 13 -5.44 -0.63 -3.00
N CYS A 14 -5.94 -1.15 -1.88
CA CYS A 14 -7.36 -1.25 -1.60
C CYS A 14 -7.63 -0.37 -0.38
N LYS A 15 -8.41 0.71 -0.62
CA LYS A 15 -8.78 1.70 0.40
C LYS A 15 -9.79 1.14 1.39
N GLU A 16 -10.74 0.35 0.90
CA GLU A 16 -11.83 -0.20 1.70
C GLU A 16 -11.49 -1.64 2.16
N LYS A 17 -10.62 -1.78 3.16
CA LYS A 17 -10.13 -3.07 3.69
C LYS A 17 -11.24 -4.06 4.06
N LEU A 18 -12.36 -3.56 4.57
CA LEU A 18 -13.48 -4.37 5.08
C LEU A 18 -14.58 -4.66 4.05
N LYS A 19 -14.57 -3.99 2.90
CA LYS A 19 -15.64 -4.13 1.91
C LYS A 19 -15.40 -5.32 0.99
N GLN A 20 -16.47 -6.03 0.67
CA GLN A 20 -16.48 -7.09 -0.33
C GLN A 20 -17.41 -6.69 -1.49
N PRO A 21 -16.95 -6.76 -2.75
CA PRO A 21 -15.60 -7.15 -3.18
C PRO A 21 -14.54 -6.08 -2.87
N GLN A 22 -13.30 -6.52 -2.63
CA GLN A 22 -12.15 -5.62 -2.48
C GLN A 22 -11.81 -4.98 -3.83
N VAL A 23 -11.88 -3.66 -3.90
CA VAL A 23 -11.54 -2.90 -5.11
C VAL A 23 -10.07 -2.48 -5.03
N TRP A 24 -9.29 -2.89 -6.02
CA TRP A 24 -7.87 -2.58 -6.12
C TRP A 24 -7.66 -1.44 -7.12
N GLU A 25 -7.05 -0.36 -6.66
CA GLU A 25 -6.69 0.80 -7.46
C GLU A 25 -5.19 0.81 -7.72
N ASP A 26 -4.79 1.01 -8.99
CA ASP A 26 -3.39 1.21 -9.35
C ASP A 26 -2.94 2.61 -8.93
N VAL A 27 -1.82 2.68 -8.21
CA VAL A 27 -1.23 3.95 -7.77
C VAL A 27 -0.25 4.44 -8.83
N SER A 28 -0.57 5.59 -9.43
CA SER A 28 0.31 6.29 -10.36
C SER A 28 1.62 6.64 -9.68
N HIS A 29 2.73 6.28 -10.32
CA HIS A 29 4.04 6.68 -9.84
C HIS A 29 4.28 8.14 -10.17
N VAL A 30 4.64 8.92 -9.15
CA VAL A 30 5.12 10.28 -9.31
C VAL A 30 6.65 10.21 -9.39
N GLU A 31 7.23 10.79 -10.43
CA GLU A 31 8.67 10.84 -10.61
C GLU A 31 9.32 11.58 -9.43
N GLY A 32 10.29 10.94 -8.75
CA GLY A 32 10.89 11.45 -7.50
C GLY A 32 10.02 11.29 -6.24
N GLY A 33 8.80 10.77 -6.36
CA GLY A 33 7.92 10.50 -5.23
C GLY A 33 8.17 9.14 -4.58
N ILE A 34 7.93 9.05 -3.27
CA ILE A 34 7.93 7.79 -2.52
C ILE A 34 6.53 7.48 -2.01
N ILE A 35 6.13 6.22 -2.10
CA ILE A 35 4.88 5.73 -1.53
C ILE A 35 5.18 5.19 -0.13
N VAL A 36 4.55 5.80 0.87
CA VAL A 36 4.64 5.40 2.28
C VAL A 36 3.29 4.86 2.70
N ASN A 37 3.26 3.61 3.19
CA ASN A 37 2.06 3.06 3.82
C ASN A 37 2.19 3.05 5.34
N ILE A 38 1.07 3.29 6.01
CA ILE A 38 0.94 3.29 7.46
C ILE A 38 0.30 1.97 7.87
N GLY A 39 0.92 1.26 8.81
CA GLY A 39 0.38 -0.01 9.32
C GLY A 39 -0.67 0.16 10.42
N ASP A 40 -1.39 -0.94 10.71
CA ASP A 40 -2.50 -1.04 11.69
C ASP A 40 -2.16 -0.48 13.09
N MET A 41 -0.88 -0.43 13.46
CA MET A 41 -0.43 0.09 14.75
C MET A 41 -0.58 1.61 14.87
N MET A 42 -0.34 2.35 13.78
CA MET A 42 -0.50 3.80 13.75
C MET A 42 -1.96 4.22 13.50
N GLU A 43 -2.74 3.36 12.84
CA GLU A 43 -4.20 3.49 12.81
C GLU A 43 -4.80 3.47 14.23
N ARG A 44 -4.38 2.52 15.07
CA ARG A 44 -4.82 2.44 16.47
C ARG A 44 -4.36 3.62 17.32
N TRP A 45 -3.11 4.06 17.15
CA TRP A 45 -2.57 5.22 17.87
C TRP A 45 -3.26 6.53 17.51
N THR A 46 -3.73 6.66 16.27
CA THR A 46 -4.41 7.87 15.80
C THR A 46 -5.93 7.77 15.89
N ASN A 47 -6.45 6.77 16.62
CA ASN A 47 -7.87 6.53 16.81
C ASN A 47 -8.65 6.51 15.48
N CYS A 48 -8.11 5.78 14.49
CA CYS A 48 -8.67 5.61 13.15
C CYS A 48 -8.68 6.87 12.26
N VAL A 49 -7.92 7.92 12.60
CA VAL A 49 -7.72 9.07 11.71
C VAL A 49 -6.90 8.67 10.47
N TYR A 50 -5.85 7.86 10.65
CA TYR A 50 -5.08 7.29 9.53
C TYR A 50 -5.42 5.82 9.36
N GLN A 51 -6.22 5.49 8.35
CA GLN A 51 -6.60 4.11 8.05
C GLN A 51 -5.47 3.37 7.35
N SER A 52 -5.18 2.15 7.79
CA SER A 52 -4.25 1.30 7.08
C SER A 52 -4.88 0.83 5.77
N THR A 53 -4.14 0.93 4.68
CA THR A 53 -4.60 0.44 3.38
C THR A 53 -3.98 -0.92 3.08
N LEU A 54 -4.78 -1.81 2.51
CA LEU A 54 -4.25 -3.04 1.94
C LEU A 54 -3.42 -2.67 0.73
N HIS A 55 -2.19 -3.15 0.67
CA HIS A 55 -1.29 -2.89 -0.43
C HIS A 55 -0.77 -4.20 -0.99
N ARG A 56 -0.67 -4.27 -2.32
CA ARG A 56 -0.02 -5.40 -2.98
C ARG A 56 0.80 -4.92 -4.15
N VAL A 57 1.93 -5.60 -4.33
CA VAL A 57 2.80 -5.43 -5.49
C VAL A 57 2.39 -6.45 -6.53
N VAL A 58 2.15 -6.02 -7.76
CA VAL A 58 1.96 -6.96 -8.86
C VAL A 58 3.34 -7.37 -9.38
N PRO A 59 3.70 -8.67 -9.36
CA PRO A 59 4.95 -9.12 -9.92
C PRO A 59 4.95 -8.86 -11.43
N THR A 60 5.83 -7.99 -11.88
CA THR A 60 6.29 -7.99 -13.27
C THR A 60 7.23 -9.18 -13.40
N GLY A 61 7.07 -10.05 -14.39
CA GLY A 61 7.81 -11.33 -14.56
C GLY A 61 9.35 -11.25 -14.70
N LYS A 62 10.00 -10.22 -14.16
CA LYS A 62 11.42 -10.19 -13.83
C LYS A 62 11.59 -10.58 -12.36
N GLU A 63 12.43 -11.58 -12.15
CA GLU A 63 12.78 -12.12 -10.83
C GLU A 63 13.17 -11.01 -9.85
N ARG A 64 12.66 -11.14 -8.62
CA ARG A 64 13.04 -10.32 -7.49
C ARG A 64 13.72 -11.21 -6.45
N TYR A 65 14.93 -10.80 -6.04
CA TYR A 65 15.52 -11.24 -4.78
C TYR A 65 14.98 -10.32 -3.67
N SER A 66 14.48 -10.95 -2.60
CA SER A 66 13.92 -10.33 -1.39
C SER A 66 14.98 -10.13 -0.33
#